data_AF-A0A353N7I1-F1
#
_entry.id   AF-A0A353N7I1-F1
#
_cell.length_a   1.000
_cell.length_b   1.000
_cell.length_c   1.000
_cell.angle_alpha   90.00
_cell.angle_beta   90.00
_cell.angle_gamma   90.00
#
_symmetry.space_group_name_H-M   'P 1'
#
loop_
_entity.id
_entity.type
_entity.pdbx_description
1 polymer ?
#
loop_
_entity_poly.entity_id
_entity_poly.type
_entity_poly.pdbx_seq_one_letter_code
_entity_poly.pdbx_strand_id
1 'polypeptide(L)'
;MKNKVKKSATLLLSLLFVFVFNGCELFKKNNSTGQKIYKIGFAMATLKEERWRRDRDYISERMKELHAEVLIQNANNDHEQQMRQVEYLLSQKIDVLILVPHDLEAAAYAVQMAKRAGVKVISYDRLIRNANLDLYISFDNIKVGEYMTEYLVDRSPQGRYVIINGAPTDNNCYMFNQGYKNVLDNYILNRQIEIVFEGWAEDWRPEQAYQYIQTLLAQGKKFDAVIAANDALASV
;
A
#
# COMPACT_ATOMS: atom_id res chain seq x y z
N MET A 1 95.90 27.95 27.00
CA MET A 1 94.52 28.38 26.67
C MET A 1 94.03 27.62 25.44
N LYS A 2 92.95 26.83 25.62
CA LYS A 2 91.98 26.25 24.63
C LYS A 2 92.54 25.42 23.44
N ASN A 3 92.49 24.07 23.44
CA ASN A 3 91.38 23.13 23.07
C ASN A 3 90.82 23.39 21.64
N LYS A 4 90.59 22.43 20.72
CA LYS A 4 90.27 20.97 20.75
C LYS A 4 90.42 20.39 19.30
N VAL A 5 91.03 19.21 19.08
CA VAL A 5 90.42 17.87 18.81
C VAL A 5 89.59 17.80 17.50
N LYS A 6 90.15 17.29 16.39
CA LYS A 6 90.17 15.90 15.83
C LYS A 6 88.82 15.30 15.36
N LYS A 7 88.86 14.72 14.14
CA LYS A 7 88.41 13.37 13.65
C LYS A 7 87.74 13.50 12.27
N SER A 8 88.23 12.92 11.16
CA SER A 8 88.35 11.48 10.79
C SER A 8 87.03 10.73 10.90
N ALA A 9 86.59 9.80 10.05
CA ALA A 9 86.95 9.25 8.74
C ALA A 9 85.78 8.31 8.36
N THR A 10 85.52 8.14 7.07
CA THR A 10 85.01 6.94 6.33
C THR A 10 84.08 5.92 7.02
N LEU A 11 82.92 5.58 6.43
CA LEU A 11 82.57 4.18 6.00
C LEU A 11 81.18 4.04 5.31
N LEU A 12 81.13 3.04 4.42
CA LEU A 12 80.05 2.40 3.63
C LEU A 12 78.68 2.17 4.29
N LEU A 13 77.62 2.11 3.44
CA LEU A 13 76.48 1.16 3.44
C LEU A 13 75.50 1.65 2.33
N SER A 14 74.74 0.89 1.52
CA SER A 14 74.53 -0.53 1.26
C SER A 14 73.41 -0.62 0.20
N LEU A 15 73.51 -1.59 -0.71
CA LEU A 15 72.42 -2.27 -1.43
C LEU A 15 71.29 -1.41 -2.02
N LEU A 16 71.38 -1.14 -3.33
CA LEU A 16 70.24 -0.79 -4.17
C LEU A 16 70.42 -1.52 -5.50
N PHE A 17 69.76 -2.67 -5.65
CA PHE A 17 69.14 -3.20 -6.88
C PHE A 17 68.91 -4.71 -6.70
N VAL A 18 67.63 -5.10 -6.71
CA VAL A 18 67.02 -6.27 -7.39
C VAL A 18 65.77 -6.67 -6.58
N PHE A 19 64.59 -6.32 -7.11
CA PHE A 19 63.48 -7.25 -7.41
C PHE A 19 62.28 -6.40 -7.85
N VAL A 20 62.20 -6.13 -9.16
CA VAL A 20 60.97 -5.72 -9.83
C VAL A 20 60.19 -7.01 -10.09
N PHE A 21 59.28 -7.39 -9.20
CA PHE A 21 58.23 -8.37 -9.49
C PHE A 21 57.04 -8.16 -8.55
N ASN A 22 55.85 -8.09 -9.14
CA ASN A 22 54.52 -8.16 -8.51
C ASN A 22 54.02 -6.93 -7.75
N GLY A 23 53.49 -5.95 -8.50
CA GLY A 23 52.72 -4.83 -7.93
C GLY A 23 51.34 -4.62 -8.57
N CYS A 24 50.84 -5.54 -9.39
CA CYS A 24 49.53 -5.43 -10.05
C CYS A 24 48.43 -6.25 -9.34
N GLU A 25 48.45 -6.30 -8.00
CA GLU A 25 47.38 -6.90 -7.19
C GLU A 25 46.82 -5.96 -6.11
N LEU A 26 47.22 -4.68 -6.08
CA LEU A 26 46.80 -3.74 -5.04
C LEU A 26 45.70 -2.73 -5.45
N PHE A 27 45.09 -2.90 -6.63
CA PHE A 27 43.94 -2.09 -7.06
C PHE A 27 42.73 -2.93 -7.48
N LYS A 28 42.41 -3.98 -6.71
CA LYS A 28 41.01 -4.39 -6.58
C LYS A 28 40.33 -3.40 -5.65
N LYS A 29 39.79 -2.34 -6.25
CA LYS A 29 38.90 -1.37 -5.63
C LYS A 29 37.72 -2.15 -5.04
N ASN A 30 37.76 -2.43 -3.74
CA ASN A 30 36.63 -2.90 -2.95
C ASN A 30 35.56 -1.80 -2.94
N ASN A 31 34.76 -1.76 -4.00
CA ASN A 31 33.51 -1.01 -4.06
C ASN A 31 32.35 -1.85 -3.50
N SER A 32 32.57 -2.55 -2.40
CA SER A 32 31.48 -3.04 -1.56
C SER A 32 31.18 -1.99 -0.49
N THR A 33 30.65 -0.84 -0.91
CA THR A 33 29.82 -0.05 0.00
C THR A 33 28.67 -0.98 0.41
N GLY A 34 28.65 -1.45 1.65
CA GLY A 34 27.58 -2.31 2.16
C GLY A 34 26.25 -1.57 2.05
N GLN A 35 25.55 -1.76 0.94
CA GLN A 35 24.25 -1.15 0.69
C GLN A 35 23.29 -1.74 1.71
N LYS A 36 22.70 -0.88 2.56
CA LYS A 36 21.69 -1.31 3.52
C LYS A 36 20.54 -1.96 2.75
N ILE A 37 20.31 -3.24 3.00
CA ILE A 37 19.14 -3.95 2.50
C ILE A 37 17.98 -3.56 3.40
N TYR A 38 17.00 -2.86 2.84
CA TYR A 38 15.79 -2.49 3.58
C TYR A 38 14.86 -3.70 3.70
N LYS A 39 14.28 -3.90 4.88
CA LYS A 39 13.25 -4.92 5.12
C LYS A 39 11.88 -4.28 5.15
N ILE A 40 10.98 -4.77 4.32
CA ILE A 40 9.63 -4.23 4.16
C ILE A 40 8.65 -5.29 4.62
N GLY A 41 7.82 -4.97 5.60
CA GLY A 41 6.64 -5.76 5.92
C GLY A 41 5.48 -5.31 5.07
N PHE A 42 4.87 -6.22 4.33
CA PHE A 42 3.67 -5.94 3.55
C PHE A 42 2.49 -6.72 4.13
N ALA A 43 1.68 -6.04 4.95
CA ALA A 43 0.51 -6.60 5.59
C ALA A 43 -0.74 -6.28 4.75
N MET A 44 -1.31 -7.31 4.13
CA MET A 44 -2.46 -7.18 3.24
C MET A 44 -3.73 -7.68 3.91
N ALA A 45 -4.85 -6.99 3.70
CA ALA A 45 -6.15 -7.44 4.18
C ALA A 45 -6.56 -8.79 3.56
N THR A 46 -6.35 -8.96 2.25
CA THR A 46 -6.85 -10.08 1.46
C THR A 46 -6.03 -10.26 0.17
N LEU A 47 -6.17 -11.43 -0.46
CA LEU A 47 -5.70 -11.73 -1.82
C LEU A 47 -6.84 -12.24 -2.74
N LYS A 48 -8.10 -12.10 -2.31
CA LYS A 48 -9.27 -12.65 -3.01
C LYS A 48 -9.50 -11.96 -4.36
N GLU A 49 -9.54 -10.64 -4.35
CA GLU A 49 -9.72 -9.82 -5.56
C GLU A 49 -8.46 -9.91 -6.43
N GLU A 50 -8.65 -10.08 -7.74
CA GLU A 50 -7.57 -10.30 -8.70
C GLU A 50 -6.48 -9.23 -8.60
N ARG A 51 -6.88 -7.97 -8.42
CA ARG A 51 -5.95 -6.85 -8.31
C ARG A 51 -4.94 -7.03 -7.18
N TRP A 52 -5.32 -7.57 -6.02
CA TRP A 52 -4.41 -7.67 -4.87
C TRP A 52 -3.25 -8.62 -5.14
N ARG A 53 -3.46 -9.67 -5.94
CA ARG A 53 -2.37 -10.54 -6.39
C ARG A 53 -1.40 -9.77 -7.29
N ARG A 54 -1.93 -8.93 -8.20
CA ARG A 54 -1.12 -8.06 -9.06
C ARG A 54 -0.36 -6.99 -8.25
N ASP A 55 -1.03 -6.28 -7.34
CA ASP A 55 -0.42 -5.30 -6.43
C ASP A 55 0.75 -5.93 -5.65
N ARG A 56 0.54 -7.13 -5.08
CA ARG A 56 1.59 -7.91 -4.40
C ARG A 56 2.79 -8.20 -5.30
N ASP A 57 2.54 -8.71 -6.49
CA ASP A 57 3.59 -9.14 -7.41
C ASP A 57 4.41 -7.95 -7.90
N TYR A 58 3.76 -6.85 -8.29
CA TYR A 58 4.44 -5.62 -8.72
C TYR A 58 5.26 -4.97 -7.61
N ILE A 59 4.72 -4.87 -6.39
CA ILE A 59 5.47 -4.33 -5.25
C ILE A 59 6.68 -5.22 -4.96
N SER A 60 6.50 -6.55 -4.95
CA SER A 60 7.59 -7.49 -4.65
C SER A 60 8.71 -7.43 -5.70
N GLU A 61 8.34 -7.40 -6.99
CA GLU A 61 9.29 -7.28 -8.10
C GLU A 61 10.06 -5.96 -8.01
N ARG A 62 9.35 -4.84 -7.82
CA ARG A 62 9.97 -3.52 -7.73
C ARG A 62 10.91 -3.40 -6.53
N MET A 63 10.55 -3.95 -5.37
CA MET A 63 11.40 -3.92 -4.19
C MET A 63 12.65 -4.79 -4.36
N LYS A 64 12.54 -5.93 -5.06
CA LYS A 64 13.69 -6.76 -5.41
C LYS A 64 14.70 -6.01 -6.29
N GLU A 65 14.24 -5.27 -7.30
CA GLU A 65 15.10 -4.41 -8.14
C GLU A 65 15.82 -3.33 -7.33
N LEU A 66 15.15 -2.82 -6.29
CA LEU A 66 15.69 -1.82 -5.37
C LEU A 66 16.56 -2.42 -4.26
N HIS A 67 16.86 -3.72 -4.32
CA HIS A 67 17.66 -4.45 -3.34
C HIS A 67 17.06 -4.41 -1.92
N ALA A 68 15.72 -4.49 -1.82
CA ALA A 68 14.97 -4.62 -0.59
C ALA A 68 14.35 -6.03 -0.45
N GLU A 69 14.18 -6.48 0.80
CA GLU A 69 13.51 -7.73 1.17
C GLU A 69 12.04 -7.44 1.53
N VAL A 70 11.09 -8.22 1.03
CA VAL A 70 9.67 -8.06 1.35
C VAL A 70 9.14 -9.30 2.07
N LEU A 71 8.58 -9.09 3.26
CA LEU A 71 7.87 -10.08 4.04
C LEU A 71 6.37 -9.84 3.91
N ILE A 72 5.68 -10.73 3.20
CA ILE A 72 4.25 -10.56 2.88
C ILE A 72 3.40 -11.34 3.87
N GLN A 73 2.33 -10.73 4.35
CA GLN A 73 1.30 -11.35 5.18
C GLN A 73 -0.08 -11.07 4.58
N ASN A 74 -0.96 -12.05 4.65
CA ASN A 74 -2.35 -11.94 4.19
C ASN A 74 -3.29 -12.29 5.35
N ALA A 75 -4.12 -11.33 5.73
CA ALA A 75 -5.00 -11.43 6.89
C ALA A 75 -6.33 -12.16 6.60
N ASN A 76 -6.63 -12.50 5.33
CA ASN A 76 -7.86 -13.18 4.93
C ASN A 76 -9.16 -12.48 5.43
N ASN A 77 -9.17 -11.15 5.41
CA ASN A 77 -10.25 -10.31 5.96
C ASN A 77 -10.50 -10.50 7.46
N ASP A 78 -9.45 -10.73 8.25
CA ASP A 78 -9.53 -10.82 9.70
C ASP A 78 -8.60 -9.77 10.34
N HIS A 79 -9.18 -8.76 11.00
CA HIS A 79 -8.41 -7.67 11.58
C HIS A 79 -7.52 -8.12 12.75
N GLU A 80 -7.95 -9.10 13.55
CA GLU A 80 -7.14 -9.63 14.65
C GLU A 80 -5.93 -10.40 14.12
N GLN A 81 -6.12 -11.19 13.07
CA GLN A 81 -5.05 -11.85 12.34
C GLN A 81 -4.10 -10.81 11.74
N GLN A 82 -4.63 -9.72 11.17
CA GLN A 82 -3.80 -8.63 10.66
C GLN A 82 -2.94 -8.02 11.78
N MET A 83 -3.47 -7.84 12.99
CA MET A 83 -2.68 -7.34 14.13
C MET A 83 -1.54 -8.31 14.51
N ARG A 84 -1.84 -9.60 14.64
CA ARG A 84 -0.81 -10.63 14.92
C ARG A 84 0.26 -10.70 13.84
N GLN A 85 -0.13 -10.50 12.58
CA GLN A 85 0.80 -10.46 11.45
C GLN A 85 1.70 -9.22 11.49
N VAL A 86 1.17 -8.06 11.89
CA VAL A 86 1.97 -6.85 12.09
C VAL A 86 2.96 -7.06 13.25
N GLU A 87 2.54 -7.63 14.37
CA GLU A 87 3.46 -7.98 15.48
C GLU A 87 4.59 -8.90 15.01
N TYR A 88 4.25 -9.94 14.23
CA TYR A 88 5.24 -10.82 13.61
C TYR A 88 6.21 -10.03 12.72
N LEU A 89 5.72 -9.19 11.82
CA LEU A 89 6.56 -8.38 10.93
C LEU A 89 7.50 -7.45 11.72
N LEU A 90 7.01 -6.81 12.78
CA LEU A 90 7.83 -5.97 13.66
C LEU A 90 8.92 -6.80 14.37
N SER A 91 8.62 -8.04 14.79
CA SER A 91 9.62 -8.95 15.36
C SER A 91 10.74 -9.31 14.37
N GLN A 92 10.45 -9.27 13.07
CA GLN A 92 11.43 -9.48 11.99
C GLN A 92 12.29 -8.23 11.71
N LYS A 93 12.12 -7.16 12.49
CA LYS A 93 12.88 -5.90 12.39
C LYS A 93 12.77 -5.25 11.01
N ILE A 94 11.55 -5.18 10.48
CA ILE A 94 11.26 -4.41 9.27
C ILE A 94 11.60 -2.92 9.47
N ASP A 95 12.04 -2.25 8.41
CA ASP A 95 12.26 -0.79 8.39
C ASP A 95 10.99 -0.02 8.01
N VAL A 96 10.15 -0.63 7.17
CA VAL A 96 8.90 -0.03 6.64
C VAL A 96 7.77 -1.06 6.72
N LEU A 97 6.61 -0.64 7.19
CA LEU A 97 5.35 -1.35 7.12
C LEU A 97 4.49 -0.73 6.02
N ILE A 98 4.21 -1.50 4.97
CA ILE A 98 3.13 -1.21 4.02
C ILE A 98 1.90 -1.97 4.50
N LEU A 99 0.81 -1.26 4.76
CA LEU A 99 -0.42 -1.82 5.32
C LEU A 99 -1.61 -1.49 4.43
N VAL A 100 -2.26 -2.53 3.92
CA VAL A 100 -3.61 -2.45 3.35
C VAL A 100 -4.58 -2.84 4.46
N PRO A 101 -5.23 -1.89 5.15
CA PRO A 101 -6.10 -2.22 6.27
C PRO A 101 -7.31 -3.03 5.82
N HIS A 102 -7.66 -4.03 6.63
CA HIS A 102 -8.98 -4.65 6.54
C HIS A 102 -10.05 -3.75 7.18
N ASP A 103 -9.72 -3.13 8.31
CA ASP A 103 -10.58 -2.18 9.03
C ASP A 103 -9.89 -0.83 9.17
N LEU A 104 -10.58 0.22 8.73
CA LEU A 104 -10.07 1.58 8.63
C LEU A 104 -9.76 2.25 9.98
N GLU A 105 -10.38 1.81 11.09
CA GLU A 105 -10.16 2.36 12.43
C GLU A 105 -9.26 1.44 13.27
N ALA A 106 -9.54 0.13 13.29
CA ALA A 106 -8.80 -0.85 14.09
C ALA A 106 -7.32 -0.92 13.68
N ALA A 107 -7.02 -0.70 12.39
CA ALA A 107 -5.65 -0.65 11.89
C ALA A 107 -4.81 0.49 12.49
N ALA A 108 -5.41 1.51 13.11
CA ALA A 108 -4.67 2.55 13.82
C ALA A 108 -3.80 1.99 14.95
N TYR A 109 -4.22 0.88 15.58
CA TYR A 109 -3.42 0.20 16.58
C TYR A 109 -2.15 -0.43 15.98
N ALA A 110 -2.24 -1.07 14.80
CA ALA A 110 -1.07 -1.56 14.07
C ALA A 110 -0.09 -0.43 13.72
N VAL A 111 -0.61 0.72 13.28
CA VAL A 111 0.22 1.91 13.05
C VAL A 111 0.94 2.30 14.34
N GLN A 112 0.22 2.41 15.46
CA GLN A 112 0.81 2.76 16.75
C GLN A 112 1.94 1.81 17.17
N MET A 113 1.76 0.50 17.03
CA MET A 113 2.79 -0.50 17.32
C MET A 113 4.05 -0.28 16.47
N ALA A 114 3.87 -0.09 15.17
CA ALA A 114 4.98 0.15 14.24
C ALA A 114 5.73 1.46 14.57
N LYS A 115 5.01 2.54 14.88
CA LYS A 115 5.63 3.82 15.27
C LYS A 115 6.45 3.69 16.56
N ARG A 116 5.97 2.95 17.56
CA ARG A 116 6.73 2.68 18.80
C ARG A 116 8.01 1.89 18.54
N ALA A 117 8.00 1.01 17.53
CA ALA A 117 9.17 0.27 17.09
C ALA A 117 10.13 1.08 16.18
N GLY A 118 9.83 2.35 15.92
CA GLY A 118 10.63 3.20 15.02
C GLY A 118 10.45 2.90 13.53
N VAL A 119 9.43 2.09 13.18
CA VAL A 119 9.13 1.67 11.80
C VAL A 119 8.30 2.74 11.09
N LYS A 120 8.60 2.97 9.81
CA LYS A 120 7.83 3.87 8.95
C LYS A 120 6.58 3.17 8.45
N VAL A 121 5.45 3.87 8.39
CA VAL A 121 4.16 3.26 8.03
C VAL A 121 3.55 3.93 6.81
N ILE A 122 3.25 3.11 5.81
CA ILE A 122 2.55 3.49 4.58
C ILE A 122 1.18 2.82 4.58
N SER A 123 0.12 3.62 4.55
CA SER A 123 -1.23 3.14 4.25
C SER A 123 -1.35 3.00 2.73
N TYR A 124 -1.52 1.78 2.24
CA TYR A 124 -1.60 1.51 0.81
C TYR A 124 -3.04 1.24 0.39
N ASP A 125 -3.47 1.98 -0.63
CA ASP A 125 -4.80 2.01 -1.25
C ASP A 125 -5.94 2.44 -0.32
N ARG A 126 -6.11 1.75 0.81
CA ARG A 126 -7.15 2.05 1.80
C ARG A 126 -6.56 2.92 2.90
N LEU A 127 -7.19 4.05 3.16
CA LEU A 127 -6.75 4.98 4.20
C LEU A 127 -7.08 4.43 5.60
N ILE A 128 -6.06 4.35 6.46
CA ILE A 128 -6.24 4.14 7.91
C ILE A 128 -6.55 5.49 8.55
N ARG A 129 -7.68 5.59 9.24
CA ARG A 129 -8.09 6.81 9.93
C ARG A 129 -7.45 6.88 11.32
N ASN A 130 -7.42 8.09 11.86
CA ASN A 130 -6.98 8.37 13.24
C ASN A 130 -5.59 7.81 13.58
N ALA A 131 -4.69 7.74 12.59
CA ALA A 131 -3.38 7.11 12.71
C ALA A 131 -2.24 8.04 12.27
N ASN A 132 -1.08 7.91 12.93
CA ASN A 132 0.13 8.67 12.62
C ASN A 132 0.93 7.99 11.48
N LEU A 133 0.40 8.09 10.26
CA LEU A 133 1.01 7.55 9.05
C LEU A 133 2.18 8.41 8.57
N ASP A 134 3.21 7.78 7.98
CA ASP A 134 4.27 8.53 7.28
C ASP A 134 3.87 8.82 5.83
N LEU A 135 3.01 7.98 5.23
CA LEU A 135 2.48 8.18 3.88
C LEU A 135 1.14 7.46 3.71
N TYR A 136 0.26 8.04 2.90
CA TYR A 136 -0.89 7.38 2.29
C TYR A 136 -0.75 7.45 0.77
N ILE A 137 -0.91 6.32 0.09
CA ILE A 137 -0.84 6.24 -1.37
C ILE A 137 -2.05 5.47 -1.89
N SER A 138 -2.81 6.09 -2.80
CA SER A 138 -4.00 5.52 -3.44
C SER A 138 -4.33 6.27 -4.72
N PHE A 139 -5.44 5.90 -5.35
CA PHE A 139 -6.09 6.69 -6.39
C PHE A 139 -6.90 7.84 -5.78
N ASP A 140 -7.37 8.75 -6.64
CA ASP A 140 -8.42 9.69 -6.25
C ASP A 140 -9.77 8.98 -6.24
N ASN A 141 -10.10 8.42 -5.07
CA ASN A 141 -11.31 7.60 -4.92
C ASN A 141 -12.60 8.42 -5.02
N ILE A 142 -12.57 9.74 -4.82
CA ILE A 142 -13.76 10.58 -5.10
C ILE A 142 -13.96 10.64 -6.62
N LYS A 143 -12.89 10.90 -7.38
CA LYS A 143 -12.95 10.91 -8.85
C LYS A 143 -13.36 9.57 -9.45
N VAL A 144 -12.92 8.45 -8.87
CA VAL A 144 -13.39 7.13 -9.28
C VAL A 144 -14.91 7.03 -9.14
N GLY A 145 -15.47 7.46 -8.00
CA GLY A 145 -16.92 7.46 -7.79
C GLY A 145 -17.66 8.37 -8.78
N GLU A 146 -17.11 9.56 -9.04
CA GLU A 146 -17.65 10.48 -10.04
C GLU A 146 -17.68 9.83 -11.42
N TYR A 147 -16.57 9.24 -11.89
CA TYR A 147 -16.52 8.60 -13.22
C TYR A 147 -17.50 7.43 -13.37
N MET A 148 -17.64 6.61 -12.34
CA MET A 148 -18.62 5.50 -12.35
C MET A 148 -20.05 6.03 -12.53
N THR A 149 -20.34 7.17 -11.91
CA THR A 149 -21.68 7.75 -11.87
C THR A 149 -21.96 8.57 -13.12
N GLU A 150 -21.00 9.37 -13.59
CA GLU A 150 -21.03 10.10 -14.87
C GLU A 150 -21.35 9.15 -16.01
N TYR A 151 -20.65 8.01 -16.09
CA TYR A 151 -20.89 7.00 -17.11
C TYR A 151 -22.34 6.50 -17.12
N LEU A 152 -22.93 6.35 -15.93
CA LEU A 152 -24.29 5.84 -15.74
C LEU A 152 -25.35 6.89 -16.08
N VAL A 153 -25.21 8.13 -15.59
CA VAL A 153 -26.15 9.21 -15.86
C VAL A 153 -26.15 9.63 -17.34
N ASP A 154 -25.01 9.52 -18.04
CA ASP A 154 -24.94 9.74 -19.49
C ASP A 154 -25.85 8.79 -20.29
N ARG A 155 -26.10 7.59 -19.76
CA ARG A 155 -26.86 6.52 -20.42
C ARG A 155 -28.27 6.36 -19.87
N SER A 156 -28.46 6.71 -18.60
CA SER A 156 -29.73 6.63 -17.89
C SER A 156 -29.98 7.94 -17.12
N PRO A 157 -30.16 9.08 -17.81
CA PRO A 157 -30.21 10.40 -17.16
C PRO A 157 -31.43 10.61 -16.28
N GLN A 158 -32.39 9.68 -16.32
CA GLN A 158 -33.58 9.68 -15.48
C GLN A 158 -33.90 8.25 -15.05
N GLY A 159 -34.49 8.09 -13.88
CA GLY A 159 -34.97 6.79 -13.41
C GLY A 159 -34.66 6.51 -11.95
N ARG A 160 -34.85 5.26 -11.57
CA ARG A 160 -34.67 4.75 -10.22
C ARG A 160 -33.33 4.04 -10.11
N TYR A 161 -32.50 4.48 -9.19
CA TYR A 161 -31.14 4.02 -9.03
C TYR A 161 -30.99 3.22 -7.74
N VAL A 162 -30.15 2.20 -7.81
CA VAL A 162 -29.69 1.41 -6.66
C VAL A 162 -28.21 1.68 -6.47
N ILE A 163 -27.77 1.92 -5.24
CA ILE A 163 -26.36 2.06 -4.89
C ILE A 163 -25.95 0.85 -4.03
N ILE A 164 -24.90 0.16 -4.45
CA ILE A 164 -24.26 -0.92 -3.71
C ILE A 164 -22.82 -0.49 -3.43
N ASN A 165 -22.61 0.08 -2.24
CA ASN A 165 -21.28 0.42 -1.74
C ASN A 165 -20.50 -0.86 -1.37
N GLY A 166 -19.19 -0.72 -1.23
CA GLY A 166 -18.33 -1.79 -0.71
C GLY A 166 -18.39 -1.92 0.81
N ALA A 167 -17.31 -2.45 1.39
CA ALA A 167 -17.23 -2.69 2.82
C ALA A 167 -17.30 -1.38 3.63
N PRO A 168 -18.13 -1.29 4.68
CA PRO A 168 -18.16 -0.12 5.58
C PRO A 168 -16.87 0.03 6.40
N THR A 169 -16.07 -1.03 6.49
CA THR A 169 -14.73 -1.04 7.10
C THR A 169 -13.62 -0.53 6.18
N ASP A 170 -13.96 -0.13 4.94
CA ASP A 170 -13.04 0.46 3.97
C ASP A 170 -13.34 1.94 3.73
N ASN A 171 -12.36 2.81 4.03
CA ASN A 171 -12.50 4.26 3.83
C ASN A 171 -12.79 4.64 2.36
N ASN A 172 -12.31 3.86 1.39
CA ASN A 172 -12.50 4.16 -0.03
C ASN A 172 -13.98 4.11 -0.42
N CYS A 173 -14.79 3.26 0.22
CA CYS A 173 -16.22 3.17 -0.05
C CYS A 173 -16.95 4.48 0.24
N TYR A 174 -16.57 5.19 1.30
CA TYR A 174 -17.13 6.51 1.61
C TYR A 174 -16.67 7.58 0.61
N MET A 175 -15.44 7.47 0.09
CA MET A 175 -14.94 8.36 -0.95
C MET A 175 -15.65 8.13 -2.30
N PHE A 176 -15.86 6.87 -2.69
CA PHE A 176 -16.67 6.54 -3.87
C PHE A 176 -18.09 7.10 -3.72
N ASN A 177 -18.71 6.87 -2.56
CA ASN A 177 -20.05 7.36 -2.26
C ASN A 177 -20.17 8.89 -2.34
N GLN A 178 -19.16 9.61 -1.85
CA GLN A 178 -19.09 11.06 -2.02
C GLN A 178 -19.02 11.43 -3.51
N GLY A 179 -18.22 10.72 -4.30
CA GLY A 179 -18.16 10.91 -5.75
C GLY A 179 -19.51 10.65 -6.44
N TYR A 180 -20.26 9.63 -6.01
CA TYR A 180 -21.61 9.38 -6.52
C TYR A 180 -22.53 10.57 -6.26
N LYS A 181 -22.52 11.09 -5.02
CA LYS A 181 -23.34 12.24 -4.61
C LYS A 181 -23.00 13.51 -5.37
N ASN A 182 -21.70 13.79 -5.55
CA ASN A 182 -21.23 14.95 -6.33
C ASN A 182 -21.89 15.02 -7.73
N VAL A 183 -22.12 13.86 -8.36
CA VAL A 183 -22.78 13.78 -9.68
C VAL A 183 -24.30 13.75 -9.55
N LEU A 184 -24.85 12.97 -8.62
CA LEU A 184 -26.30 12.71 -8.53
C LEU A 184 -27.10 13.84 -7.90
N ASP A 185 -26.50 14.68 -7.05
CA ASP A 185 -27.24 15.68 -6.27
C ASP A 185 -28.13 16.57 -7.14
N ASN A 186 -27.63 17.05 -8.29
CA ASN A 186 -28.41 17.87 -9.22
C ASN A 186 -29.55 17.09 -9.89
N TYR A 187 -29.33 15.82 -10.26
CA TYR A 187 -30.37 14.98 -10.86
C TYR A 187 -31.48 14.66 -9.85
N ILE A 188 -31.12 14.44 -8.58
CA ILE A 188 -32.07 14.20 -7.49
C ILE A 188 -32.88 15.47 -7.20
N LEU A 189 -32.23 16.63 -7.08
CA LEU A 189 -32.89 17.92 -6.87
C LEU A 189 -33.91 18.23 -7.99
N ASN A 190 -33.56 17.91 -9.24
CA ASN A 190 -34.44 18.07 -10.40
C ASN A 190 -35.46 16.93 -10.58
N ARG A 191 -35.52 15.97 -9.65
CA ARG A 191 -36.41 14.79 -9.68
C ARG A 191 -36.24 13.92 -10.93
N GLN A 192 -35.07 13.97 -11.54
CA GLN A 192 -34.70 13.12 -12.68
C GLN A 192 -34.31 11.72 -12.19
N ILE A 193 -33.56 11.65 -11.09
CA ILE A 193 -33.12 10.39 -10.49
C ILE A 193 -33.70 10.24 -9.07
N GLU A 194 -34.19 9.04 -8.75
CA GLU A 194 -34.61 8.64 -7.41
C GLU A 194 -33.73 7.48 -6.93
N ILE A 195 -33.04 7.63 -5.78
CA ILE A 195 -32.33 6.51 -5.17
C ILE A 195 -33.33 5.65 -4.40
N VAL A 196 -33.60 4.44 -4.90
CA VAL A 196 -34.60 3.53 -4.31
C VAL A 196 -34.00 2.55 -3.29
N PHE A 197 -32.68 2.40 -3.30
CA PHE A 197 -31.94 1.61 -2.33
C PHE A 197 -30.47 2.04 -2.28
N GLU A 198 -29.91 2.02 -1.08
CA GLU A 198 -28.47 2.15 -0.85
C GLU A 198 -28.04 1.12 0.20
N GLY A 199 -27.06 0.29 -0.12
CA GLY A 199 -26.55 -0.77 0.75
C GLY A 199 -25.02 -0.81 0.79
N TRP A 200 -24.47 -1.56 1.75
CA TRP A 200 -23.03 -1.69 1.99
C TRP A 200 -22.67 -3.17 2.07
N ALA A 201 -21.86 -3.65 1.13
CA ALA A 201 -21.47 -5.07 1.09
C ALA A 201 -20.26 -5.32 1.99
N GLU A 202 -20.48 -5.91 3.17
CA GLU A 202 -19.40 -6.36 4.06
C GLU A 202 -18.36 -7.18 3.28
N ASP A 203 -17.08 -6.93 3.58
CA ASP A 203 -15.93 -7.62 2.98
C ASP A 203 -15.91 -7.62 1.46
N TRP A 204 -16.57 -6.66 0.80
CA TRP A 204 -16.70 -6.60 -0.65
C TRP A 204 -17.33 -7.86 -1.25
N ARG A 205 -18.23 -8.52 -0.50
CA ARG A 205 -18.79 -9.82 -0.88
C ARG A 205 -19.88 -9.70 -1.95
N PRO A 206 -19.72 -10.35 -3.12
CA PRO A 206 -20.74 -10.40 -4.17
C PRO A 206 -22.07 -10.97 -3.66
N GLU A 207 -22.05 -11.96 -2.77
CA GLU A 207 -23.29 -12.58 -2.28
C GLU A 207 -24.24 -11.57 -1.62
N GLN A 208 -23.71 -10.51 -1.00
CA GLN A 208 -24.56 -9.45 -0.42
C GLN A 208 -25.18 -8.56 -1.48
N ALA A 209 -24.41 -8.19 -2.52
CA ALA A 209 -24.94 -7.46 -3.66
C ALA A 209 -26.08 -8.25 -4.33
N TYR A 210 -25.88 -9.56 -4.54
CA TYR A 210 -26.90 -10.47 -5.06
C TYR A 210 -28.16 -10.47 -4.19
N GLN A 211 -28.00 -10.61 -2.87
CA GLN A 211 -29.12 -10.62 -1.92
C GLN A 211 -29.90 -9.31 -1.91
N TYR A 212 -29.23 -8.15 -2.03
CA TYR A 212 -29.91 -6.86 -2.14
C TYR A 212 -30.78 -6.81 -3.40
N ILE A 213 -30.22 -7.15 -4.56
CA ILE A 213 -30.95 -7.15 -5.82
C ILE A 213 -32.12 -8.14 -5.78
N GLN A 214 -31.91 -9.38 -5.34
CA GLN A 214 -32.99 -10.37 -5.19
C GLN A 214 -34.12 -9.88 -4.27
N THR A 215 -33.76 -9.24 -3.15
CA THR A 215 -34.74 -8.69 -2.21
C THR A 215 -35.56 -7.58 -2.86
N LEU A 216 -34.92 -6.66 -3.59
CA LEU A 216 -35.60 -5.58 -4.30
C LEU A 216 -36.55 -6.12 -5.37
N LEU A 217 -36.09 -7.11 -6.16
CA LEU A 217 -36.91 -7.76 -7.19
C LEU A 217 -38.11 -8.51 -6.58
N ALA A 218 -37.90 -9.26 -5.50
CA ALA A 218 -38.97 -9.97 -4.80
C ALA A 218 -40.03 -9.02 -4.20
N GLN A 219 -39.62 -7.82 -3.79
CA GLN A 219 -40.52 -6.75 -3.35
C GLN A 219 -41.23 -6.02 -4.50
N GLY A 220 -40.97 -6.38 -5.76
CA GLY A 220 -41.50 -5.69 -6.93
C GLY A 220 -40.96 -4.27 -7.10
N LYS A 221 -39.81 -3.95 -6.50
CA LYS A 221 -39.15 -2.66 -6.69
C LYS A 221 -38.62 -2.58 -8.12
N LYS A 222 -38.93 -1.49 -8.80
CA LYS A 222 -38.39 -1.18 -10.12
C LYS A 222 -37.19 -0.25 -9.96
N PHE A 223 -36.12 -0.55 -10.67
CA PHE A 223 -34.93 0.28 -10.80
C PHE A 223 -34.39 0.14 -12.22
N ASP A 224 -33.78 1.21 -12.72
CA ASP A 224 -33.30 1.37 -14.09
C ASP A 224 -31.77 1.27 -14.16
N ALA A 225 -31.09 1.49 -13.04
CA ALA A 225 -29.63 1.51 -12.97
C ALA A 225 -29.12 1.08 -11.59
N VAL A 226 -27.93 0.46 -11.57
CA VAL A 226 -27.23 0.05 -10.34
C VAL A 226 -25.80 0.59 -10.38
N ILE A 227 -25.40 1.34 -9.35
CA ILE A 227 -24.01 1.72 -9.10
C ILE A 227 -23.43 0.69 -8.13
N ALA A 228 -22.57 -0.20 -8.61
CA ALA A 228 -21.86 -1.16 -7.78
C ALA A 228 -20.40 -0.72 -7.61
N ALA A 229 -19.90 -0.67 -6.36
CA ALA A 229 -18.62 -0.05 -6.03
C ALA A 229 -17.37 -0.73 -6.64
N ASN A 230 -17.49 -1.96 -7.14
CA ASN A 230 -16.48 -2.60 -7.97
C ASN A 230 -17.09 -3.71 -8.84
N ASP A 231 -16.26 -4.30 -9.70
CA ASP A 231 -16.67 -5.37 -10.62
C ASP A 231 -17.19 -6.63 -9.91
N ALA A 232 -16.66 -6.97 -8.74
CA ALA A 232 -17.10 -8.14 -7.98
C ALA A 232 -18.53 -7.96 -7.44
N LEU A 233 -18.88 -6.75 -7.00
CA LEU A 233 -20.25 -6.43 -6.59
C LEU A 233 -21.19 -6.28 -7.81
N ALA A 234 -20.65 -5.95 -8.97
CA ALA A 234 -21.42 -5.83 -10.21
C ALA A 234 -21.71 -7.18 -10.89
N SER A 235 -20.98 -8.25 -10.56
CA SER A 235 -21.04 -9.54 -11.28
C SER A 235 -22.23 -10.44 -10.90
N VAL A 236 -23.27 -9.89 -10.25
CA VAL A 236 -24.33 -10.64 -9.57
C VAL A 236 -25.69 -10.54 -10.26
#